data_AF-A0A6C0CAK4-F1
#
_entry.id   AF-A0A6C0CAK4-F1
#
_cell.length_a   1.000
_cell.length_b   1.000
_cell.length_c   1.000
_cell.angle_alpha   90.00
_cell.angle_beta   90.00
_cell.angle_gamma   90.00
#
_symmetry.space_group_name_H-M   'P 1'
#
loop_
_entity.id
_entity.type
_entity.pdbx_description
1 polymer ?
#
loop_
_entity_poly.entity_id
_entity_poly.type
_entity_poly.pdbx_seq_one_letter_code
_entity_poly.pdbx_strand_id
1 'polypeptide(L)'
;MEYIRYNDIFGEIKQWLRPIDLYNFVQTCKVYQKIITMKDIKISTICEIDRRLYAIFGTDFDEFKIVSKNSKVIVGGSFMIQCVLGEKWDDDIYVHVHFNELNHLFSGVTGKYLFQEENYKFGDVNDMKIIEYIFSKFSHDYIIVYIFDDQVNQVVLNIYGTRIVFGYIDFFNYIKEWVYDVGRNTYQLGGSFQYVSFHRINEIFTKRTNFFPDCVLHRKYRARGFTFYDAYNNIVSDRDIWKKMNIDIIKIKPYDNKSPEKRLQILGGQSGGYVHKGNIIAASLIPEENLYIANRCPKRNGYLYSCFYGSDTDCLFKEIYPGVEHLHYFIDHHQTLFVIDTCSEVNNSIELS
;
A
#
# COMPACT_ATOMS: atom_id res chain seq x y z
N MET A 1 -11.68 9.82 53.28
CA MET A 1 -11.99 9.63 51.84
C MET A 1 -10.82 10.18 51.06
N GLU A 2 -10.06 9.33 50.37
CA GLU A 2 -9.09 9.80 49.39
C GLU A 2 -9.85 10.40 48.21
N TYR A 3 -9.58 11.67 47.92
CA TYR A 3 -10.12 12.35 46.75
C TYR A 3 -9.33 11.91 45.53
N ILE A 4 -9.89 11.00 44.73
CA ILE A 4 -9.34 10.68 43.41
C ILE A 4 -9.49 11.92 42.54
N ARG A 5 -8.38 12.56 42.16
CA ARG A 5 -8.45 13.71 41.25
C ARG A 5 -8.64 13.18 39.84
N TYR A 6 -9.46 13.86 39.04
CA TYR A 6 -9.70 13.48 37.65
C TYR A 6 -8.41 13.33 36.83
N ASN A 7 -7.37 14.11 37.16
CA ASN A 7 -6.05 14.00 36.55
C ASN A 7 -5.33 12.67 36.85
N ASP A 8 -5.57 12.07 38.01
CA ASP A 8 -4.96 10.80 38.42
C ASP A 8 -5.55 9.65 37.59
N ILE A 9 -6.88 9.67 37.37
CA ILE A 9 -7.58 8.70 36.51
C ILE A 9 -7.15 8.88 35.05
N PHE A 10 -6.97 10.11 34.59
CA PHE A 10 -6.62 10.37 33.20
C PHE A 10 -5.21 9.86 32.84
N GLY A 11 -4.28 9.88 33.81
CA GLY A 11 -2.94 9.30 33.66
C GLY A 11 -2.93 7.79 33.41
N GLU A 12 -3.95 7.09 33.92
CA GLU A 12 -4.20 5.68 33.64
C GLU A 12 -4.93 5.50 32.31
N ILE A 13 -6.04 6.22 32.09
CA ILE A 13 -6.87 6.10 30.86
C ILE A 13 -6.03 6.28 29.60
N LYS A 14 -5.11 7.25 29.58
CA LYS A 14 -4.28 7.52 28.40
C LYS A 14 -3.45 6.32 27.92
N GLN A 15 -3.13 5.38 28.80
CA GLN A 15 -2.35 4.18 28.45
C GLN A 15 -3.19 3.14 27.69
N TRP A 16 -4.51 3.23 27.82
CA TRP A 16 -5.48 2.31 27.20
C TRP A 16 -6.08 2.85 25.90
N LEU A 17 -5.84 4.13 25.61
CA LEU A 17 -6.35 4.78 24.40
C LEU A 17 -5.44 4.51 23.21
N ARG A 18 -6.05 4.31 22.04
CA ARG A 18 -5.32 4.22 20.76
C ARG A 18 -4.75 5.58 20.37
N PRO A 19 -3.76 5.64 19.45
CA PRO A 19 -3.12 6.89 19.10
C PRO A 19 -4.10 7.93 18.52
N ILE A 20 -5.04 7.50 17.68
CA ILE A 20 -6.10 8.37 17.13
C ILE A 20 -7.03 8.92 18.23
N ASP A 21 -7.36 8.11 19.24
CA ASP A 21 -8.24 8.52 20.31
C ASP A 21 -7.54 9.59 21.16
N LEU A 22 -6.26 9.38 21.50
CA LEU A 22 -5.42 10.38 22.17
C LEU A 22 -5.33 11.68 21.36
N TYR A 23 -5.12 11.60 20.05
CA TYR A 23 -5.09 12.77 19.17
C TYR A 23 -6.42 13.52 19.19
N ASN A 24 -7.55 12.81 19.08
CA ASN A 24 -8.87 13.42 19.12
C ASN A 24 -9.13 14.11 20.47
N PHE A 25 -8.74 13.48 21.60
CA PHE A 25 -8.85 14.10 22.92
C PHE A 25 -8.06 15.43 23.00
N VAL A 26 -6.84 15.48 22.46
CA VAL A 26 -6.05 16.71 22.38
C VAL A 26 -6.81 17.84 21.68
N GLN A 27 -7.62 17.53 20.66
CA GLN A 27 -8.38 18.55 19.91
C GLN A 27 -9.61 19.06 20.65
N THR A 28 -10.12 18.35 21.66
CA THR A 28 -11.38 18.72 22.33
C THR A 28 -11.24 19.89 23.31
N CYS A 29 -10.15 19.98 24.09
CA CYS A 29 -9.96 21.07 25.04
C CYS A 29 -8.49 21.33 25.42
N LYS A 30 -8.23 22.56 25.89
CA LYS A 30 -6.89 23.03 26.29
C LYS A 30 -6.28 22.24 27.46
N VAL A 31 -7.10 21.56 28.27
CA VAL A 31 -6.61 20.76 29.40
C VAL A 31 -5.94 19.48 28.87
N TYR A 32 -6.62 18.71 28.02
CA TYR A 32 -6.04 17.51 27.42
C TYR A 32 -4.85 17.83 26.52
N GLN A 33 -4.90 18.94 25.78
CA GLN A 33 -3.76 19.42 24.99
C GLN A 33 -2.49 19.63 25.83
N LYS A 34 -2.61 20.00 27.11
CA LYS A 34 -1.47 20.18 28.02
C LYS A 34 -0.97 18.86 28.61
N ILE A 35 -1.83 17.85 28.73
CA ILE A 35 -1.54 16.60 29.45
C ILE A 35 -1.08 15.49 28.50
N ILE A 36 -1.68 15.39 27.32
CA ILE A 36 -1.32 14.42 26.29
C ILE A 36 -0.23 15.02 25.41
N THR A 37 0.91 14.34 25.37
CA THR A 37 2.07 14.77 24.60
C THR A 37 2.33 13.82 23.42
N MET A 38 3.21 14.23 22.50
CA MET A 38 3.66 13.35 21.41
C MET A 38 4.33 12.07 21.94
N LYS A 39 4.92 12.10 23.15
CA LYS A 39 5.46 10.90 23.80
C LYS A 39 4.35 9.89 24.08
N ASP A 40 3.19 10.34 24.58
CA ASP A 40 2.06 9.46 24.85
C ASP A 40 1.52 8.83 23.56
N ILE A 41 1.42 9.61 22.47
CA ILE A 41 1.04 9.10 21.14
C ILE A 41 2.03 8.02 20.66
N LYS A 42 3.34 8.29 20.74
CA LYS A 42 4.38 7.31 20.34
C LYS A 42 4.32 6.02 21.16
N ILE A 43 4.13 6.12 22.47
CA ILE A 43 4.00 4.96 23.35
C ILE A 43 2.76 4.15 22.98
N SER A 44 1.60 4.81 22.83
CA SER A 44 0.37 4.15 22.41
C SER A 44 0.53 3.47 21.03
N THR A 45 1.26 4.09 20.09
CA THR A 45 1.57 3.47 18.80
C THR A 45 2.43 2.22 18.95
N ILE A 46 3.45 2.22 19.81
CA ILE A 46 4.25 1.02 20.10
C ILE A 46 3.36 -0.07 20.70
N CYS A 47 2.49 0.25 21.65
CA CYS A 47 1.57 -0.72 22.24
C CYS A 47 0.65 -1.35 21.18
N GLU A 48 0.16 -0.56 20.22
CA GLU A 48 -0.68 -1.08 19.13
C GLU A 48 0.12 -1.94 18.13
N ILE A 49 1.36 -1.57 17.83
CA ILE A 49 2.29 -2.40 17.03
C ILE A 49 2.54 -3.74 17.74
N ASP A 50 2.95 -3.69 19.00
CA ASP A 50 3.24 -4.88 19.82
C ASP A 50 2.01 -5.79 19.89
N ARG A 51 0.82 -5.23 20.16
CA ARG A 51 -0.43 -5.98 20.23
C ARG A 51 -0.75 -6.69 18.92
N ARG A 52 -0.51 -6.05 17.77
CA ARG A 52 -0.77 -6.64 16.44
C ARG A 52 0.25 -7.68 16.05
N LEU A 53 1.53 -7.43 16.30
CA LEU A 53 2.58 -8.41 16.04
C LEU A 53 2.46 -9.61 16.97
N TYR A 54 2.09 -9.42 18.24
CA TYR A 54 1.75 -10.51 19.16
C TYR A 54 0.60 -11.37 18.63
N ALA A 55 -0.42 -10.76 18.02
CA ALA A 55 -1.52 -11.52 17.41
C ALA A 55 -1.08 -12.36 16.20
N ILE A 56 0.05 -12.04 15.57
CA ILE A 56 0.60 -12.79 14.43
C ILE A 56 1.59 -13.86 14.93
N PHE A 57 2.57 -13.47 15.74
CA PHE A 57 3.66 -14.34 16.20
C PHE A 57 3.31 -15.17 17.45
N GLY A 58 2.25 -14.83 18.17
CA GLY A 58 1.80 -15.54 19.36
C GLY A 58 2.90 -15.66 20.42
N THR A 59 3.20 -16.89 20.82
CA THR A 59 4.20 -17.18 21.85
C THR A 59 5.63 -16.85 21.43
N ASP A 60 5.93 -16.76 20.13
CA ASP A 60 7.27 -16.43 19.63
C ASP A 60 7.53 -14.92 19.58
N PHE A 61 6.54 -14.08 19.89
CA PHE A 61 6.65 -12.63 19.77
C PHE A 61 7.79 -12.02 20.61
N ASP A 62 8.01 -12.49 21.84
CA ASP A 62 9.05 -11.92 22.72
C ASP A 62 10.46 -12.16 22.16
N GLU A 63 10.71 -13.37 21.65
CA GLU A 63 11.97 -13.71 20.98
C GLU A 63 12.13 -12.92 19.68
N PHE A 64 11.07 -12.85 18.85
CA PHE A 64 11.06 -12.05 17.64
C PHE A 64 11.40 -10.59 17.92
N LYS A 65 10.87 -10.02 19.01
CA LYS A 65 11.13 -8.64 19.42
C LYS A 65 12.57 -8.44 19.87
N ILE A 66 13.16 -9.40 20.59
CA ILE A 66 14.57 -9.37 20.99
C ILE A 66 15.48 -9.39 19.76
N VAL A 67 15.29 -10.36 18.87
CA VAL A 67 16.08 -10.49 17.64
C VAL A 67 15.92 -9.25 16.77
N SER A 68 14.68 -8.76 16.61
CA SER A 68 14.39 -7.55 15.85
C SER A 68 15.13 -6.32 16.39
N LYS A 69 15.22 -6.19 17.73
CA LYS A 69 15.98 -5.12 18.37
C LYS A 69 17.47 -5.22 18.06
N ASN A 70 18.04 -6.42 18.15
CA ASN A 70 19.47 -6.68 17.93
C ASN A 70 19.87 -6.48 16.47
N SER A 71 19.01 -6.90 15.54
CA SER A 71 19.14 -6.69 14.09
C SER A 71 18.73 -5.27 13.63
N LYS A 72 18.34 -4.38 14.55
CA LYS A 72 17.88 -3.00 14.26
C LYS A 72 16.77 -2.95 13.18
N VAL A 73 15.84 -3.90 13.28
CA VAL A 73 14.72 -4.03 12.35
C VAL A 73 13.80 -2.82 12.46
N ILE A 74 13.37 -2.28 11.33
CA ILE A 74 12.49 -1.11 11.25
C ILE A 74 11.18 -1.53 10.58
N VAL A 75 10.05 -1.33 11.24
CA VAL A 75 8.73 -1.45 10.60
C VAL A 75 8.29 -0.09 10.07
N GLY A 76 7.62 -0.06 8.92
CA GLY A 76 7.22 1.19 8.27
C GLY A 76 5.98 1.07 7.40
N GLY A 77 5.75 2.07 6.55
CA GLY A 77 4.70 2.04 5.53
C GLY A 77 3.28 1.98 6.10
N SER A 78 2.40 1.27 5.39
CA SER A 78 0.98 1.18 5.71
C SER A 78 0.70 0.61 7.11
N PHE A 79 1.52 -0.33 7.60
CA PHE A 79 1.34 -0.92 8.93
C PHE A 79 1.45 0.11 10.06
N MET A 80 2.41 1.05 9.96
CA MET A 80 2.54 2.14 10.93
C MET A 80 1.30 3.04 10.93
N ILE A 81 0.78 3.35 9.74
CA ILE A 81 -0.42 4.19 9.58
C ILE A 81 -1.63 3.52 10.22
N GLN A 82 -1.81 2.23 9.94
CA GLN A 82 -2.88 1.42 10.52
C GLN A 82 -2.85 1.43 12.06
N CYS A 83 -1.66 1.35 12.66
CA CYS A 83 -1.50 1.43 14.11
C CYS A 83 -1.84 2.82 14.66
N VAL A 84 -1.43 3.88 13.97
CA VAL A 84 -1.73 5.27 14.36
C VAL A 84 -3.24 5.56 14.27
N LEU A 85 -3.89 5.12 13.19
CA LEU A 85 -5.32 5.35 12.95
C LEU A 85 -6.23 4.35 13.68
N GLY A 86 -5.69 3.27 14.23
CA GLY A 86 -6.49 2.19 14.80
C GLY A 86 -7.31 1.42 13.76
N GLU A 87 -6.85 1.40 12.50
CA GLU A 87 -7.51 0.76 11.37
C GLU A 87 -6.84 -0.57 11.01
N LYS A 88 -7.53 -1.45 10.27
CA LYS A 88 -6.96 -2.70 9.72
C LYS A 88 -7.19 -2.72 8.22
N TRP A 89 -6.13 -2.98 7.46
CA TRP A 89 -6.18 -3.08 6.01
C TRP A 89 -5.63 -4.43 5.55
N ASP A 90 -6.13 -4.93 4.43
CA ASP A 90 -5.59 -6.11 3.76
C ASP A 90 -4.33 -5.71 2.96
N ASP A 91 -3.21 -5.59 3.66
CA ASP A 91 -1.91 -5.15 3.13
C ASP A 91 -0.78 -6.03 3.71
N ASP A 92 0.31 -6.18 2.96
CA ASP A 92 1.57 -6.74 3.46
C ASP A 92 2.18 -5.86 4.58
N ILE A 93 2.83 -6.48 5.57
CA ILE A 93 3.63 -5.78 6.58
C ILE A 93 5.07 -5.65 6.08
N TYR A 94 5.48 -4.43 5.72
CA TYR A 94 6.83 -4.17 5.26
C TYR A 94 7.80 -3.90 6.42
N VAL A 95 8.88 -4.69 6.45
CA VAL A 95 9.89 -4.72 7.49
C VAL A 95 11.26 -4.48 6.87
N HIS A 96 11.87 -3.38 7.25
CA HIS A 96 13.21 -2.98 6.85
C HIS A 96 14.29 -3.64 7.70
N VAL A 97 15.18 -4.32 7.01
CA VAL A 97 16.34 -5.00 7.57
C VAL A 97 17.59 -4.63 6.80
N HIS A 98 18.74 -4.62 7.46
CA HIS A 98 20.00 -4.31 6.79
C HIS A 98 20.33 -5.40 5.75
N PHE A 99 20.98 -5.04 4.63
CA PHE A 99 21.35 -5.98 3.57
C PHE A 99 22.13 -7.21 4.09
N ASN A 100 23.09 -6.97 5.00
CA ASN A 100 23.87 -8.03 5.64
C ASN A 100 23.05 -8.95 6.57
N GLU A 101 21.90 -8.48 7.08
CA GLU A 101 20.99 -9.33 7.84
C GLU A 101 20.25 -10.28 6.90
N LEU A 102 19.78 -9.81 5.74
CA LEU A 102 19.12 -10.63 4.72
C LEU A 102 20.05 -11.68 4.13
N ASN A 103 21.29 -11.30 3.82
CA ASN A 103 22.25 -12.17 3.16
C ASN A 103 23.12 -12.96 4.14
N HIS A 104 22.78 -12.95 5.43
CA HIS A 104 23.52 -13.70 6.44
C HIS A 104 23.53 -15.20 6.11
N LEU A 105 24.72 -15.76 5.90
CA LEU A 105 24.94 -17.16 5.53
C LEU A 105 24.23 -17.60 4.23
N PHE A 106 23.87 -16.64 3.37
CA PHE A 106 23.36 -16.95 2.04
C PHE A 106 24.51 -17.25 1.08
N SER A 107 24.39 -18.34 0.32
CA SER A 107 25.31 -18.69 -0.75
C SER A 107 24.66 -18.40 -2.10
N GLY A 108 25.14 -17.36 -2.79
CA GLY A 108 24.73 -17.04 -4.14
C GLY A 108 24.96 -18.19 -5.13
N VAL A 109 26.01 -18.99 -4.92
CA VAL A 109 26.35 -20.14 -5.78
C VAL A 109 25.30 -21.25 -5.70
N THR A 110 24.79 -21.54 -4.51
CA THR A 110 23.80 -22.61 -4.30
C THR A 110 22.37 -22.10 -4.30
N GLY A 111 22.17 -20.77 -4.19
CA GLY A 111 20.88 -20.14 -4.03
C GLY A 111 20.19 -20.47 -2.71
N LYS A 112 20.96 -20.84 -1.67
CA LYS A 112 20.43 -21.33 -0.39
C LYS A 112 21.17 -20.73 0.80
N TYR A 113 20.49 -20.69 1.94
CA TYR A 113 21.11 -20.37 3.22
C TYR A 113 21.76 -21.60 3.85
N LEU A 114 22.88 -21.41 4.54
CA LEU A 114 23.57 -22.49 5.26
C LEU A 114 22.68 -23.15 6.33
N PHE A 115 21.82 -22.38 6.99
CA PHE A 115 20.91 -22.90 8.01
C PHE A 115 19.74 -23.73 7.47
N GLN A 116 19.67 -23.91 6.14
CA GLN A 116 18.76 -24.86 5.50
C GLN A 116 19.42 -26.25 5.33
N GLU A 117 20.69 -26.41 5.69
CA GLU A 117 21.36 -27.71 5.70
C GLU A 117 20.97 -28.53 6.94
N GLU A 118 20.83 -29.85 6.78
CA GLU A 118 20.30 -30.76 7.82
C GLU A 118 21.10 -30.74 9.14
N ASN A 119 22.40 -30.42 9.08
CA ASN A 119 23.29 -30.45 10.24
C ASN A 119 23.51 -29.08 10.89
N TYR A 120 22.80 -28.04 10.43
CA TYR A 120 22.94 -26.70 11.01
C TYR A 120 22.38 -26.67 12.44
N LYS A 121 23.14 -26.10 13.36
CA LYS A 121 22.71 -25.89 14.75
C LYS A 121 22.49 -24.41 14.96
N PHE A 122 21.23 -24.04 15.19
CA PHE A 122 20.85 -22.68 15.54
C PHE A 122 21.52 -22.24 16.84
N GLY A 123 22.00 -20.99 16.84
CA GLY A 123 22.61 -20.36 18.01
C GLY A 123 21.59 -19.85 19.04
N ASP A 124 22.09 -19.09 20.01
CA ASP A 124 21.26 -18.36 20.98
C ASP A 124 20.48 -17.23 20.27
N VAL A 125 19.21 -17.07 20.61
CA VAL A 125 18.31 -16.02 20.10
C VAL A 125 18.91 -14.62 20.29
N ASN A 126 19.69 -14.39 21.33
CA ASN A 126 20.30 -13.08 21.58
C ASN A 126 21.38 -12.70 20.56
N ASP A 127 22.03 -13.68 19.93
CA ASP A 127 23.12 -13.46 18.97
C ASP A 127 22.69 -13.71 17.51
N MET A 128 21.47 -14.21 17.33
CA MET A 128 20.94 -14.61 16.04
C MET A 128 20.57 -13.42 15.16
N LYS A 129 20.79 -13.57 13.85
CA LYS A 129 20.31 -12.61 12.84
C LYS A 129 18.84 -12.83 12.56
N ILE A 130 18.11 -11.77 12.24
CA ILE A 130 16.64 -11.86 12.03
C ILE A 130 16.26 -12.90 10.98
N ILE A 131 17.06 -13.05 9.91
CA ILE A 131 16.77 -14.06 8.89
C ILE A 131 16.95 -15.48 9.41
N GLU A 132 18.01 -15.73 10.17
CA GLU A 132 18.28 -17.04 10.77
C GLU A 132 17.15 -17.40 11.75
N TYR A 133 16.68 -16.43 12.54
CA TYR A 133 15.55 -16.60 13.45
C TYR A 133 14.26 -16.97 12.71
N ILE A 134 13.97 -16.29 11.60
CA ILE A 134 12.78 -16.59 10.79
C ILE A 134 12.79 -18.05 10.33
N PHE A 135 13.92 -18.54 9.81
CA PHE A 135 14.04 -19.93 9.39
C PHE A 135 14.06 -20.92 10.57
N SER A 136 14.63 -20.52 11.72
CA SER A 136 14.64 -21.35 12.92
C SER A 136 13.23 -21.63 13.44
N LYS A 137 12.41 -20.59 13.57
CA LYS A 137 11.06 -20.69 14.17
C LYS A 137 9.96 -21.00 13.18
N PHE A 138 10.05 -20.48 11.97
CA PHE A 138 8.96 -20.50 10.99
C PHE A 138 9.32 -21.30 9.72
N SER A 139 10.26 -22.24 9.80
CA SER A 139 10.61 -23.14 8.66
C SER A 139 9.43 -23.99 8.17
N HIS A 140 8.44 -24.24 9.02
CA HIS A 140 7.22 -24.96 8.67
C HIS A 140 6.17 -24.04 8.02
N ASP A 141 6.34 -22.72 8.13
CA ASP A 141 5.50 -21.73 7.47
C ASP A 141 5.97 -21.49 6.04
N TYR A 142 5.11 -20.84 5.26
CA TYR A 142 5.43 -20.55 3.87
C TYR A 142 6.38 -19.35 3.78
N ILE A 143 7.65 -19.64 3.47
CA ILE A 143 8.72 -18.67 3.25
C ILE A 143 9.08 -18.62 1.75
N ILE A 144 9.06 -17.42 1.16
CA ILE A 144 9.57 -17.15 -0.19
C ILE A 144 10.82 -16.28 -0.10
N VAL A 145 11.88 -16.67 -0.81
CA VAL A 145 13.12 -15.91 -0.94
C VAL A 145 13.24 -15.38 -2.36
N TYR A 146 13.40 -14.07 -2.53
CA TYR A 146 13.60 -13.43 -3.82
C TYR A 146 15.08 -13.08 -3.99
N ILE A 147 15.69 -13.66 -5.03
CA ILE A 147 17.12 -13.55 -5.33
C ILE A 147 17.28 -12.76 -6.64
N PHE A 148 18.24 -11.83 -6.67
CA PHE A 148 18.65 -11.08 -7.85
C PHE A 148 20.16 -10.85 -7.77
N ASP A 149 20.86 -11.01 -8.90
CA ASP A 149 22.33 -10.90 -8.96
C ASP A 149 23.05 -11.67 -7.83
N ASP A 150 22.63 -12.92 -7.62
CA ASP A 150 23.16 -13.84 -6.60
C ASP A 150 23.05 -13.34 -5.15
N GLN A 151 22.15 -12.39 -4.87
CA GLN A 151 21.88 -11.84 -3.54
C GLN A 151 20.38 -11.89 -3.21
N VAL A 152 20.05 -12.06 -1.93
CA VAL A 152 18.69 -11.98 -1.44
C VAL A 152 18.28 -10.53 -1.28
N ASN A 153 17.22 -10.14 -1.99
CA ASN A 153 16.65 -8.80 -1.91
C ASN A 153 15.47 -8.72 -0.96
N GLN A 154 14.70 -9.80 -0.87
CA GLN A 154 13.47 -9.85 -0.11
C GLN A 154 13.20 -11.27 0.38
N VAL A 155 12.68 -11.37 1.60
CA VAL A 155 12.12 -12.59 2.14
C VAL A 155 10.68 -12.33 2.58
N VAL A 156 9.76 -13.17 2.14
CA VAL A 156 8.34 -13.08 2.48
C VAL A 156 7.99 -14.25 3.37
N LEU A 157 7.50 -13.93 4.56
CA LEU A 157 7.02 -14.88 5.56
C LEU A 157 5.50 -14.78 5.63
N ASN A 158 4.79 -15.89 5.46
CA ASN A 158 3.33 -15.93 5.59
C ASN A 158 2.94 -16.71 6.84
N ILE A 159 2.37 -16.00 7.83
CA ILE A 159 1.88 -16.57 9.08
C ILE A 159 0.37 -16.39 9.13
N TYR A 160 -0.38 -17.49 9.13
CA TYR A 160 -1.85 -17.50 9.20
C TYR A 160 -2.53 -16.56 8.19
N GLY A 161 -1.99 -16.46 6.97
CA GLY A 161 -2.51 -15.58 5.92
C GLY A 161 -2.01 -14.13 5.97
N THR A 162 -1.26 -13.76 7.01
CA THR A 162 -0.60 -12.45 7.09
C THR A 162 0.78 -12.52 6.45
N ARG A 163 0.99 -11.72 5.42
CA ARG A 163 2.27 -11.62 4.70
C ARG A 163 3.16 -10.56 5.33
N ILE A 164 4.35 -10.94 5.77
CA ILE A 164 5.39 -10.08 6.30
C ILE A 164 6.55 -10.08 5.32
N VAL A 165 6.91 -8.89 4.85
CA VAL A 165 7.92 -8.68 3.81
C VAL A 165 9.16 -8.07 4.44
N PHE A 166 10.22 -8.87 4.53
CA PHE A 166 11.55 -8.42 4.95
C PHE A 166 12.35 -7.97 3.73
N GLY A 167 12.82 -6.74 3.71
CA GLY A 167 13.59 -6.16 2.62
C GLY A 167 14.53 -5.05 3.10
N TYR A 168 15.48 -4.64 2.26
CA TYR A 168 16.36 -3.50 2.55
C TYR A 168 15.81 -2.20 1.93
N ILE A 169 16.34 -1.04 2.35
CA ILE A 169 15.71 0.27 2.08
C ILE A 169 15.58 0.58 0.59
N ASP A 170 16.57 0.22 -0.22
CA ASP A 170 16.54 0.51 -1.65
C ASP A 170 15.47 -0.32 -2.37
N PHE A 171 15.20 -1.54 -1.89
CA PHE A 171 14.06 -2.33 -2.36
C PHE A 171 12.73 -1.65 -2.04
N PHE A 172 12.59 -1.04 -0.85
CA PHE A 172 11.36 -0.30 -0.50
C PHE A 172 11.19 1.01 -1.25
N ASN A 173 12.30 1.67 -1.58
CA ASN A 173 12.29 2.79 -2.51
C ASN A 173 11.84 2.33 -3.91
N TYR A 174 12.26 1.14 -4.35
CA TYR A 174 11.84 0.55 -5.61
C TYR A 174 10.34 0.21 -5.63
N ILE A 175 9.77 -0.36 -4.56
CA ILE A 175 8.32 -0.67 -4.50
C ILE A 175 7.43 0.52 -4.12
N LYS A 176 8.00 1.74 -4.05
CA LYS A 176 7.29 3.03 -3.88
C LYS A 176 6.44 3.21 -2.61
N GLU A 177 6.49 2.31 -1.64
CA GLU A 177 5.69 2.43 -0.41
C GLU A 177 5.99 3.71 0.39
N TRP A 178 7.18 4.30 0.24
CA TRP A 178 7.61 5.51 0.97
C TRP A 178 7.52 6.81 0.16
N VAL A 179 6.96 6.72 -1.04
CA VAL A 179 6.82 7.88 -1.92
C VAL A 179 5.71 8.81 -1.43
N TYR A 180 4.67 8.25 -0.83
CA TYR A 180 3.69 9.01 -0.07
C TYR A 180 4.21 9.34 1.32
N ASP A 181 4.03 10.58 1.76
CA ASP A 181 4.40 11.12 3.06
C ASP A 181 3.80 10.27 4.19
N VAL A 182 2.55 9.81 4.02
CA VAL A 182 1.91 8.92 4.98
C VAL A 182 2.65 7.59 5.15
N GLY A 183 3.39 7.12 4.15
CA GLY A 183 4.20 5.89 4.21
C GLY A 183 5.57 6.05 4.88
N ARG A 184 6.01 7.27 5.20
CA ARG A 184 7.36 7.57 5.72
C ARG A 184 7.50 7.45 7.25
N ASN A 185 6.49 6.88 7.90
CA ASN A 185 6.48 6.67 9.33
C ASN A 185 7.18 5.37 9.67
N THR A 186 8.04 5.39 10.68
CA THR A 186 8.90 4.23 11.00
C THR A 186 9.03 4.01 12.50
N TYR A 187 9.30 2.76 12.87
CA TYR A 187 9.65 2.38 14.23
C TYR A 187 10.70 1.28 14.23
N GLN A 188 11.79 1.46 14.97
CA GLN A 188 12.74 0.37 15.23
C GLN A 188 12.16 -0.60 16.26
N LEU A 189 11.82 -1.81 15.83
CA LEU A 189 11.18 -2.83 16.67
C LEU A 189 12.03 -3.17 17.91
N GLY A 190 11.35 -3.30 19.06
CA GLY A 190 12.00 -3.51 20.36
C GLY A 190 12.77 -2.29 20.90
N GLY A 191 12.77 -1.17 20.18
CA GLY A 191 13.33 0.10 20.61
C GLY A 191 12.40 0.89 21.55
N SER A 192 12.95 1.92 22.20
CA SER A 192 12.16 2.88 22.99
C SER A 192 11.32 3.82 22.10
N PHE A 193 10.43 4.61 22.70
CA PHE A 193 9.62 5.61 21.98
C PHE A 193 10.45 6.63 21.18
N GLN A 194 11.73 6.81 21.50
CA GLN A 194 12.61 7.73 20.77
C GLN A 194 12.87 7.24 19.34
N TYR A 195 12.75 5.93 19.09
CA TYR A 195 12.93 5.30 17.77
C TYR A 195 11.65 5.28 16.93
N VAL A 196 10.55 5.86 17.41
CA VAL A 196 9.36 6.10 16.58
C VAL A 196 9.57 7.44 15.85
N SER A 197 9.57 7.41 14.53
CA SER A 197 9.62 8.59 13.68
C SER A 197 8.27 8.79 13.00
N PHE A 198 7.63 9.93 13.27
CA PHE A 198 6.43 10.31 12.54
C PHE A 198 6.76 11.43 11.55
N HIS A 199 6.50 11.16 10.27
CA HIS A 199 6.52 12.16 9.22
C HIS A 199 5.12 12.77 9.11
N ARG A 200 5.01 14.07 9.44
CA ARG A 200 3.76 14.85 9.33
C ARG A 200 2.54 14.17 10.01
N ILE A 201 2.69 13.78 11.26
CA ILE A 201 1.65 13.06 12.04
C ILE A 201 0.23 13.67 11.98
N ASN A 202 0.10 15.00 11.97
CA ASN A 202 -1.20 15.67 11.86
C ASN A 202 -1.89 15.38 10.52
N GLU A 203 -1.12 15.25 9.44
CA GLU A 203 -1.65 14.87 8.13
C GLU A 203 -2.14 13.42 8.14
N ILE A 204 -1.48 12.52 8.86
CA ILE A 204 -1.96 11.14 9.04
C ILE A 204 -3.32 11.13 9.72
N PHE A 205 -3.44 11.79 10.88
CA PHE A 205 -4.69 11.82 11.64
C PHE A 205 -5.84 12.51 10.90
N THR A 206 -5.53 13.50 10.06
CA THR A 206 -6.51 14.20 9.22
C THR A 206 -6.70 13.55 7.85
N LYS A 207 -6.11 12.37 7.63
CA LYS A 207 -6.14 11.61 6.37
C LYS A 207 -5.82 12.49 5.16
N ARG A 208 -4.63 13.08 5.19
CA ARG A 208 -4.08 13.94 4.15
C ARG A 208 -2.66 13.45 3.81
N THR A 209 -2.32 13.43 2.53
CA THR A 209 -0.96 13.05 2.06
C THR A 209 -0.62 13.73 0.74
N ASN A 210 0.66 13.77 0.36
CA ASN A 210 1.08 14.27 -0.94
C ASN A 210 0.51 13.40 -2.07
N PHE A 211 0.33 13.99 -3.24
CA PHE A 211 0.02 13.30 -4.47
C PHE A 211 1.29 12.71 -5.09
N PHE A 212 1.19 11.48 -5.60
CA PHE A 212 2.20 10.87 -6.46
C PHE A 212 1.51 10.15 -7.64
N PRO A 213 2.05 10.23 -8.88
CA PRO A 213 1.42 9.67 -10.06
C PRO A 213 1.50 8.13 -10.09
N ASP A 214 0.69 7.48 -9.27
CA ASP A 214 0.59 6.03 -9.18
C ASP A 214 -0.87 5.64 -8.89
N CYS A 215 -1.54 5.06 -9.89
CA CYS A 215 -2.95 4.71 -9.82
C CYS A 215 -3.27 3.75 -8.67
N VAL A 216 -2.40 2.77 -8.42
CA VAL A 216 -2.63 1.71 -7.43
C VAL A 216 -2.55 2.30 -6.02
N LEU A 217 -1.47 3.03 -5.72
CA LEU A 217 -1.31 3.65 -4.40
C LEU A 217 -2.33 4.77 -4.16
N HIS A 218 -2.66 5.55 -5.19
CA HIS A 218 -3.67 6.61 -5.06
C HIS A 218 -5.04 6.02 -4.70
N ARG A 219 -5.44 4.94 -5.39
CA ARG A 219 -6.65 4.20 -5.09
C ARG A 219 -6.63 3.65 -3.66
N LYS A 220 -5.53 2.96 -3.29
CA LYS A 220 -5.31 2.39 -1.96
C LYS A 220 -5.62 3.40 -0.85
N TYR A 221 -5.00 4.57 -0.90
CA TYR A 221 -5.19 5.60 0.13
C TYR A 221 -6.53 6.33 0.01
N ARG A 222 -7.05 6.52 -1.20
CA ARG A 222 -8.39 7.10 -1.44
C ARG A 222 -9.49 6.26 -0.79
N ALA A 223 -9.49 4.95 -1.02
CA ALA A 223 -10.43 4.02 -0.38
C ALA A 223 -10.39 4.08 1.15
N ARG A 224 -9.26 4.54 1.72
CA ARG A 224 -9.05 4.72 3.17
C ARG A 224 -9.44 6.11 3.66
N GLY A 225 -10.00 6.95 2.78
CA GLY A 225 -10.48 8.30 3.08
C GLY A 225 -9.40 9.37 3.03
N PHE A 226 -8.24 9.10 2.41
CA PHE A 226 -7.21 10.12 2.27
C PHE A 226 -7.55 11.14 1.18
N THR A 227 -7.24 12.39 1.49
CA THR A 227 -7.18 13.50 0.54
C THR A 227 -5.74 13.77 0.12
N PHE A 228 -5.56 14.28 -1.10
CA PHE A 228 -4.25 14.42 -1.71
C PHE A 228 -3.93 15.88 -1.97
N TYR A 229 -2.69 16.30 -1.71
CA TYR A 229 -2.22 17.64 -2.07
C TYR A 229 -1.02 17.60 -3.00
N ASP A 230 -0.90 18.58 -3.89
CA ASP A 230 0.25 18.69 -4.79
C ASP A 230 1.45 19.41 -4.15
N ALA A 231 2.53 19.59 -4.90
CA ALA A 231 3.75 20.25 -4.42
C ALA A 231 3.53 21.69 -3.92
N TYR A 232 2.42 22.33 -4.30
CA TYR A 232 2.03 23.67 -3.87
C TYR A 232 1.02 23.65 -2.72
N ASN A 233 0.79 22.48 -2.12
CA ASN A 233 -0.14 22.25 -1.02
C ASN A 233 -1.62 22.46 -1.38
N ASN A 234 -1.96 22.47 -2.67
CA ASN A 234 -3.35 22.54 -3.15
C ASN A 234 -3.97 21.14 -3.14
N ILE A 235 -5.24 21.04 -2.73
CA ILE A 235 -5.98 19.78 -2.80
C ILE A 235 -6.13 19.38 -4.26
N VAL A 236 -5.75 18.14 -4.58
CA VAL A 236 -5.94 17.55 -5.90
C VAL A 236 -7.36 17.03 -6.00
N SER A 237 -8.16 17.62 -6.90
CA SER A 237 -9.51 17.15 -7.18
C SER A 237 -9.50 15.90 -8.05
N ASP A 238 -10.52 15.06 -7.94
CA ASP A 238 -10.71 13.85 -8.77
C ASP A 238 -10.74 14.14 -10.28
N ARG A 239 -11.01 15.40 -10.67
CA ARG A 239 -11.01 15.84 -12.08
C ARG A 239 -9.59 16.07 -12.60
N ASP A 240 -8.66 16.44 -11.72
CA ASP A 240 -7.31 16.85 -12.07
C ASP A 240 -6.29 15.70 -11.96
N ILE A 241 -6.66 14.59 -11.30
CA ILE A 241 -5.74 13.46 -11.06
C ILE A 241 -5.18 12.92 -12.37
N TRP A 242 -5.99 12.79 -13.42
CA TRP A 242 -5.57 12.15 -14.67
C TRP A 242 -4.48 12.96 -15.36
N LYS A 243 -4.65 14.28 -15.42
CA LYS A 243 -3.63 15.20 -15.93
C LYS A 243 -2.35 15.11 -15.08
N LYS A 244 -2.46 15.07 -13.75
CA LYS A 244 -1.30 14.95 -12.86
C LYS A 244 -0.62 13.57 -12.92
N MET A 245 -1.34 12.51 -13.33
CA MET A 245 -0.80 11.18 -13.60
C MET A 245 -0.22 11.03 -15.01
N ASN A 246 -0.28 12.08 -15.84
CA ASN A 246 0.07 12.01 -17.26
C ASN A 246 -0.74 10.93 -18.00
N ILE A 247 -2.03 10.84 -17.68
CA ILE A 247 -2.99 9.93 -18.31
C ILE A 247 -3.85 10.73 -19.26
N ASP A 248 -3.79 10.36 -20.54
CA ASP A 248 -4.63 10.96 -21.57
C ASP A 248 -6.06 10.45 -21.48
N ILE A 249 -7.01 11.31 -21.80
CA ILE A 249 -8.42 10.94 -21.87
C ILE A 249 -8.93 11.14 -23.29
N ILE A 250 -9.55 10.10 -23.82
CA ILE A 250 -10.19 10.08 -25.13
C ILE A 250 -11.66 9.77 -24.92
N LYS A 251 -12.53 10.68 -25.36
CA LYS A 251 -13.97 10.42 -25.35
C LYS A 251 -14.36 9.45 -26.46
N ILE A 252 -15.18 8.47 -26.10
CA ILE A 252 -15.73 7.47 -27.01
C ILE A 252 -17.25 7.55 -27.03
N LYS A 253 -17.83 7.23 -28.18
CA LYS A 253 -19.28 7.15 -28.37
C LYS A 253 -19.69 5.70 -28.60
N PRO A 254 -20.90 5.27 -28.21
CA PRO A 254 -21.42 3.99 -28.62
C PRO A 254 -21.39 3.84 -30.14
N TYR A 255 -20.95 2.68 -30.63
CA TYR A 255 -20.99 2.37 -32.06
C TYR A 255 -22.43 2.15 -32.56
N ASP A 256 -23.28 1.60 -31.68
CA ASP A 256 -24.67 1.26 -31.98
C ASP A 256 -25.62 1.62 -30.83
N ASN A 257 -26.89 1.23 -30.99
CA ASN A 257 -27.96 1.50 -30.04
C ASN A 257 -28.01 0.51 -28.85
N LYS A 258 -26.94 -0.25 -28.58
CA LYS A 258 -26.90 -1.08 -27.37
C LYS A 258 -27.13 -0.21 -26.13
N SER A 259 -27.75 -0.78 -25.10
CA SER A 259 -27.84 -0.07 -23.83
C SER A 259 -26.47 -0.06 -23.12
N PRO A 260 -26.23 0.89 -22.21
CA PRO A 260 -25.04 0.88 -21.34
C PRO A 260 -24.84 -0.46 -20.62
N GLU A 261 -25.92 -1.08 -20.12
CA GLU A 261 -25.85 -2.35 -19.40
C GLU A 261 -25.35 -3.48 -20.31
N LYS A 262 -25.84 -3.53 -21.56
CA LYS A 262 -25.39 -4.54 -22.52
C LYS A 262 -23.92 -4.36 -22.90
N ARG A 263 -23.46 -3.11 -23.06
CA ARG A 263 -22.04 -2.84 -23.32
C ARG A 263 -21.17 -3.17 -22.10
N LEU A 264 -21.60 -2.85 -20.88
CA LEU A 264 -20.92 -3.25 -19.65
C LEU A 264 -20.83 -4.77 -19.49
N GLN A 265 -21.89 -5.51 -19.85
CA GLN A 265 -21.86 -6.98 -19.86
C GLN A 265 -20.81 -7.53 -20.84
N ILE A 266 -20.72 -6.96 -22.05
CA ILE A 266 -19.66 -7.33 -23.00
C ILE A 266 -18.29 -6.99 -22.42
N LEU A 267 -18.15 -5.78 -21.84
CA LEU A 267 -16.92 -5.32 -21.20
C LEU A 267 -16.48 -6.20 -20.03
N GLY A 268 -17.44 -6.82 -19.32
CA GLY A 268 -17.20 -7.71 -18.19
C GLY A 268 -17.07 -9.19 -18.54
N GLY A 269 -17.46 -9.60 -19.74
CA GLY A 269 -17.47 -10.99 -20.17
C GLY A 269 -16.22 -11.43 -20.95
N GLN A 270 -15.34 -10.51 -21.35
CA GLN A 270 -14.28 -10.78 -22.33
C GLN A 270 -12.86 -10.73 -21.75
N SER A 271 -12.14 -11.87 -21.82
CA SER A 271 -10.70 -11.98 -21.49
C SER A 271 -9.77 -11.61 -22.64
N GLY A 272 -10.25 -11.67 -23.89
CA GLY A 272 -9.41 -11.57 -25.10
C GLY A 272 -8.84 -10.17 -25.40
N GLY A 273 -9.11 -9.18 -24.55
CA GLY A 273 -8.75 -7.78 -24.81
C GLY A 273 -9.60 -7.15 -25.93
N TYR A 274 -9.18 -5.98 -26.38
CA TYR A 274 -9.89 -5.20 -27.38
C TYR A 274 -8.92 -4.68 -28.43
N VAL A 275 -9.43 -4.40 -29.63
CA VAL A 275 -8.64 -3.88 -30.75
C VAL A 275 -9.26 -2.61 -31.27
N HIS A 276 -8.46 -1.78 -31.92
CA HIS A 276 -8.97 -0.64 -32.67
C HIS A 276 -8.68 -0.79 -34.16
N LYS A 277 -9.66 -0.46 -35.01
CA LYS A 277 -9.56 -0.43 -36.47
C LYS A 277 -9.89 0.99 -36.93
N GLY A 278 -8.86 1.78 -37.18
CA GLY A 278 -9.02 3.24 -37.31
C GLY A 278 -9.60 3.82 -36.02
N ASN A 279 -10.78 4.43 -36.11
CA ASN A 279 -11.49 5.05 -35.00
C ASN A 279 -12.49 4.13 -34.30
N ILE A 280 -12.63 2.88 -34.73
CA ILE A 280 -13.59 1.94 -34.14
C ILE A 280 -12.86 1.07 -33.12
N ILE A 281 -13.43 0.94 -31.92
CA ILE A 281 -12.98 0.00 -30.89
C ILE A 281 -13.92 -1.20 -30.90
N ALA A 282 -13.34 -2.39 -31.02
CA ALA A 282 -14.06 -3.66 -31.12
C ALA A 282 -13.54 -4.68 -30.11
N ALA A 283 -14.43 -5.59 -29.71
CA ALA A 283 -14.08 -6.82 -29.03
C ALA A 283 -13.19 -7.69 -29.94
N SER A 284 -12.13 -8.30 -29.39
CA SER A 284 -11.20 -9.14 -30.16
C SER A 284 -11.70 -10.56 -30.47
N LEU A 285 -12.96 -10.89 -30.12
CA LEU A 285 -13.58 -12.19 -30.40
C LEU A 285 -14.05 -12.32 -31.85
N ILE A 286 -14.35 -13.55 -32.27
CA ILE A 286 -15.04 -13.83 -33.54
C ILE A 286 -16.50 -14.22 -33.21
N PRO A 287 -17.52 -13.58 -33.80
CA PRO A 287 -17.40 -12.41 -34.68
C PRO A 287 -16.99 -11.17 -33.88
N GLU A 288 -16.13 -10.34 -34.47
CA GLU A 288 -15.72 -9.08 -33.86
C GLU A 288 -16.95 -8.19 -33.69
N GLU A 289 -17.12 -7.67 -32.48
CA GLU A 289 -18.24 -6.79 -32.15
C GLU A 289 -17.72 -5.37 -31.93
N ASN A 290 -18.12 -4.46 -32.83
CA ASN A 290 -17.83 -3.04 -32.67
C ASN A 290 -18.61 -2.49 -31.48
N LEU A 291 -17.90 -1.84 -30.56
CA LEU A 291 -18.48 -1.31 -29.32
C LEU A 291 -18.54 0.20 -29.31
N TYR A 292 -17.45 0.84 -29.74
CA TYR A 292 -17.33 2.28 -29.64
C TYR A 292 -16.68 2.92 -30.86
N ILE A 293 -16.95 4.21 -31.05
CA ILE A 293 -16.25 5.10 -31.96
C ILE A 293 -15.47 6.09 -31.11
N ALA A 294 -14.14 6.08 -31.24
CA ALA A 294 -13.27 7.05 -30.62
C ALA A 294 -13.06 8.24 -31.56
N ASN A 295 -13.04 9.45 -31.02
CA ASN A 295 -12.73 10.65 -31.82
C ASN A 295 -11.28 10.63 -32.34
N ARG A 296 -10.40 9.89 -31.67
CA ARG A 296 -9.00 9.64 -32.04
C ARG A 296 -8.56 8.31 -31.44
N CYS A 297 -7.74 7.56 -32.16
CA CYS A 297 -7.04 6.39 -31.62
C CYS A 297 -5.53 6.62 -31.63
N PRO A 298 -4.79 6.08 -30.64
CA PRO A 298 -3.33 6.03 -30.68
C PRO A 298 -2.82 5.42 -31.99
N LYS A 299 -1.72 5.97 -32.52
CA LYS A 299 -1.16 5.56 -33.84
C LYS A 299 -0.32 4.27 -33.78
N ARG A 300 0.14 3.91 -32.60
CA ARG A 300 1.00 2.75 -32.38
C ARG A 300 0.17 1.59 -31.84
N ASN A 301 0.63 0.36 -32.01
CA ASN A 301 -0.02 -0.80 -31.42
C ASN A 301 0.25 -0.82 -29.91
N GLY A 302 -0.81 -1.02 -29.13
CA GLY A 302 -0.76 -1.16 -27.68
C GLY A 302 -1.82 -2.13 -27.19
N TYR A 303 -1.91 -2.30 -25.88
CA TYR A 303 -2.86 -3.24 -25.27
C TYR A 303 -4.08 -2.48 -24.75
N LEU A 304 -5.27 -2.86 -25.24
CA LEU A 304 -6.55 -2.31 -24.79
C LEU A 304 -7.28 -3.36 -23.94
N TYR A 305 -7.70 -2.98 -22.73
CA TYR A 305 -8.46 -3.86 -21.84
C TYR A 305 -9.54 -3.13 -21.04
N SER A 306 -10.43 -3.93 -20.46
CA SER A 306 -11.55 -3.52 -19.63
C SER A 306 -11.32 -3.94 -18.19
N CYS A 307 -11.51 -3.02 -17.23
CA CYS A 307 -11.53 -3.34 -15.80
C CYS A 307 -12.93 -3.78 -15.29
N PHE A 308 -13.83 -4.06 -16.21
CA PHE A 308 -15.09 -4.73 -15.90
C PHE A 308 -14.95 -6.25 -15.97
N TYR A 309 -13.89 -6.74 -16.63
CA TYR A 309 -13.60 -8.17 -16.71
C TYR A 309 -13.04 -8.67 -15.37
N GLY A 310 -13.72 -9.68 -14.79
CA GLY A 310 -13.44 -10.16 -13.44
C GLY A 310 -13.89 -9.18 -12.35
N SER A 311 -14.30 -9.68 -11.19
CA SER A 311 -14.72 -8.85 -10.05
C SER A 311 -13.58 -8.02 -9.43
N ASP A 312 -12.32 -8.40 -9.70
CA ASP A 312 -11.16 -8.01 -8.88
C ASP A 312 -10.12 -7.16 -9.63
N THR A 313 -10.48 -6.53 -10.75
CA THR A 313 -9.51 -5.66 -11.44
C THR A 313 -9.35 -4.31 -10.73
N ASP A 314 -8.12 -4.08 -10.23
CA ASP A 314 -7.74 -2.88 -9.51
C ASP A 314 -7.72 -1.64 -10.41
N CYS A 315 -8.84 -0.90 -10.47
CA CYS A 315 -8.98 0.30 -11.31
C CYS A 315 -9.38 1.54 -10.51
N LEU A 316 -8.49 2.54 -10.51
CA LEU A 316 -8.76 3.85 -9.90
C LEU A 316 -9.93 4.59 -10.56
N PHE A 317 -10.06 4.51 -11.89
CA PHE A 317 -11.14 5.21 -12.61
C PHE A 317 -12.52 4.66 -12.22
N LYS A 318 -12.64 3.33 -12.15
CA LYS A 318 -13.85 2.63 -11.71
C LYS A 318 -14.22 2.96 -10.26
N GLU A 319 -13.23 3.18 -9.38
CA GLU A 319 -13.48 3.58 -7.99
C GLU A 319 -14.04 5.00 -7.89
N ILE A 320 -13.51 5.93 -8.69
CA ILE A 320 -13.96 7.33 -8.66
C ILE A 320 -15.28 7.50 -9.41
N TYR A 321 -15.45 6.80 -10.53
CA TYR A 321 -16.60 6.90 -11.42
C TYR A 321 -17.26 5.52 -11.60
N PRO A 322 -17.92 4.98 -10.56
CA PRO A 322 -18.49 3.64 -10.60
C PRO A 322 -19.57 3.53 -11.68
N GLY A 323 -19.51 2.44 -12.46
CA GLY A 323 -20.46 2.16 -13.55
C GLY A 323 -20.24 2.96 -14.83
N VAL A 324 -19.27 3.88 -14.87
CA VAL A 324 -18.95 4.62 -16.09
C VAL A 324 -18.15 3.73 -17.04
N GLU A 325 -18.68 3.55 -18.26
CA GLU A 325 -18.03 2.77 -19.32
C GLU A 325 -16.67 3.39 -19.69
N HIS A 326 -15.62 2.58 -19.56
CA HIS A 326 -14.26 2.98 -19.93
C HIS A 326 -13.38 1.78 -20.29
N LEU A 327 -12.31 2.05 -21.02
CA LEU A 327 -11.26 1.11 -21.40
C LEU A 327 -9.90 1.74 -21.11
N HIS A 328 -8.94 0.88 -20.78
CA HIS A 328 -7.56 1.28 -20.59
C HIS A 328 -6.73 0.87 -21.79
N TYR A 329 -5.91 1.79 -22.26
CA TYR A 329 -4.94 1.57 -23.31
C TYR A 329 -3.55 1.83 -22.78
N PHE A 330 -2.65 0.87 -23.00
CA PHE A 330 -1.26 0.98 -22.61
C PHE A 330 -0.33 0.84 -23.80
N ILE A 331 0.61 1.77 -23.88
CA ILE A 331 1.76 1.67 -24.78
C ILE A 331 3.03 2.03 -24.01
N ASP A 332 3.98 1.11 -23.98
CA ASP A 332 5.18 1.22 -23.16
C ASP A 332 4.81 1.57 -21.70
N HIS A 333 5.17 2.77 -21.23
CA HIS A 333 4.84 3.29 -19.89
C HIS A 333 3.73 4.35 -19.90
N HIS A 334 3.10 4.61 -21.05
CA HIS A 334 2.02 5.58 -21.20
C HIS A 334 0.66 4.90 -21.13
N GLN A 335 -0.24 5.50 -20.36
CA GLN A 335 -1.62 5.05 -20.20
C GLN A 335 -2.58 6.10 -20.80
N THR A 336 -3.57 5.61 -21.54
CA THR A 336 -4.69 6.40 -22.04
C THR A 336 -6.00 5.76 -21.59
N LEU A 337 -6.95 6.57 -21.15
CA LEU A 337 -8.30 6.16 -20.81
C LEU A 337 -9.26 6.54 -21.93
N PHE A 338 -9.96 5.55 -22.45
CA PHE A 338 -11.10 5.74 -23.33
C PHE A 338 -12.36 5.77 -22.47
N VAL A 339 -13.06 6.90 -22.41
CA VAL A 339 -14.18 7.13 -21.49
C VAL A 339 -15.41 7.53 -22.28
N ILE A 340 -16.56 6.96 -21.96
CA ILE A 340 -17.82 7.31 -22.63
C ILE A 340 -18.08 8.83 -22.59
N ASP A 341 -18.50 9.40 -23.72
CA ASP A 341 -18.65 10.84 -23.92
C ASP A 341 -19.72 11.49 -23.03
N THR A 342 -20.68 10.69 -22.55
CA THR A 342 -21.71 11.11 -21.60
C THR A 342 -21.15 11.42 -20.20
N CYS A 343 -19.93 10.99 -19.87
CA CYS A 343 -19.29 11.33 -18.60
C CYS A 343 -18.74 12.77 -18.63
N SER A 344 -19.49 13.72 -18.07
CA SER A 344 -19.14 15.15 -18.05
C SER A 344 -18.15 15.54 -16.94
N GLU A 345 -17.96 14.69 -15.95
CA GLU A 345 -17.09 14.97 -14.79
C GLU A 345 -15.59 14.88 -15.12
N VAL A 346 -15.28 14.29 -16.27
CA VAL A 346 -13.91 14.05 -16.72
C VAL A 346 -13.62 14.93 -17.92
N ASN A 347 -12.70 15.90 -17.76
CA ASN A 347 -12.27 16.78 -18.83
C ASN A 347 -11.34 16.05 -19.80
N ASN A 348 -11.35 16.45 -21.07
CA ASN A 348 -10.30 16.02 -22.00
C ASN A 348 -8.95 16.55 -21.49
N SER A 349 -8.03 15.66 -21.11
CA SER A 349 -6.61 16.00 -21.12
C SER A 349 -6.15 15.96 -22.57
N ILE A 350 -5.94 17.15 -23.15
CA ILE A 350 -5.20 17.27 -24.40
C ILE A 350 -3.97 18.10 -24.06
N GLU A 351 -2.80 17.48 -24.17
CA GLU A 351 -1.63 18.05 -24.82
C GLU A 351 -0.65 16.89 -25.08
N LEU A 352 -0.77 16.25 -26.24
CA LEU A 352 0.35 15.54 -26.85
C LEU A 352 0.38 15.90 -28.33
N SER A 353 1.40 16.68 -28.68
CA SER A 353 1.90 16.99 -30.02
C SER A 353 2.45 15.76 -30.71
#